data_AF-A0A954W7P6-F1
#
_entry.id   AF-A0A954W7P6-F1
#
_cell.length_a   1.000
_cell.length_b   1.000
_cell.length_c   1.000
_cell.angle_alpha   90.00
_cell.angle_beta   90.00
_cell.angle_gamma   90.00
#
_symmetry.space_group_name_H-M   'P 1'
#
loop_
_entity.id
_entity.type
_entity.pdbx_description
1 polymer ?
#
loop_
_entity_poly.entity_id
_entity_poly.type
_entity_poly.pdbx_seq_one_letter_code
_entity_poly.pdbx_strand_id
1 'polypeptide(L)'
;MRIGLAFRAFFQALFNRQAVEAVAAALDARALPAPSATTTPAESAAAPAKPTPAKPQPPKPAPPARSDALTLLAALQRESRLIDIVKEPLANYSDAQIGAAARDVLRDCGNVLERMFALRPVEEGEEGTSIEIPPGFDAARFRLTGNVQGEPPFRGSLAHHGWQATKCDVPQWSGNEASARVVAPAEVELS
;
A
#
# COMPACT_ATOMS: atom_id res chain seq x y z
N MET A 1 26.03 18.57 -36.99
CA MET A 1 25.36 17.39 -37.62
C MET A 1 25.44 16.08 -36.84
N ARG A 2 26.22 15.94 -35.74
CA ARG A 2 26.35 14.66 -35.02
C ARG A 2 25.12 14.28 -34.19
N ILE A 3 24.47 15.26 -33.55
CA ILE A 3 23.26 15.04 -32.74
C ILE A 3 22.09 14.59 -33.62
N GLY A 4 21.86 15.22 -34.76
CA GLY A 4 20.80 14.81 -35.70
C GLY A 4 21.00 13.40 -36.27
N LEU A 5 22.26 12.98 -36.48
CA LEU A 5 22.58 11.62 -36.89
C LEU A 5 22.31 10.60 -35.77
N ALA A 6 22.64 10.93 -34.51
CA ALA A 6 22.36 10.06 -33.37
C ALA A 6 20.85 9.83 -33.17
N PHE A 7 20.03 10.88 -33.31
CA PHE A 7 18.57 10.74 -33.25
C PHE A 7 18.03 9.89 -34.41
N ARG A 8 18.51 10.08 -35.65
CA ARG A 8 18.08 9.24 -36.79
C ARG A 8 18.49 7.78 -36.61
N ALA A 9 19.68 7.51 -36.08
CA ALA A 9 20.14 6.16 -35.77
C ALA A 9 19.27 5.50 -34.67
N PHE A 10 18.93 6.24 -33.62
CA PHE A 10 18.07 5.76 -32.53
C PHE A 10 16.66 5.39 -33.02
N PHE A 11 16.00 6.26 -33.77
CA PHE A 11 14.65 5.97 -34.26
C PHE A 11 14.63 4.88 -35.33
N GLN A 12 15.65 4.79 -36.19
CA GLN A 12 15.75 3.69 -37.16
C GLN A 12 15.98 2.34 -36.46
N ALA A 13 16.77 2.31 -35.39
CA ALA A 13 16.92 1.10 -34.58
C ALA A 13 15.60 0.68 -33.91
N LEU A 14 14.73 1.60 -33.52
CA LEU A 14 13.45 1.22 -32.90
C LEU A 14 12.47 0.52 -33.86
N PHE A 15 12.50 0.85 -35.15
CA PHE A 15 11.47 0.43 -36.10
C PHE A 15 11.99 -0.40 -37.29
N ASN A 16 13.30 -0.59 -37.41
CA ASN A 16 13.91 -1.38 -38.49
C ASN A 16 14.99 -2.32 -37.97
N ARG A 17 14.71 -3.63 -38.07
CA ARG A 17 15.57 -4.71 -37.56
C ARG A 17 16.97 -4.72 -38.19
N GLN A 18 17.09 -4.47 -39.49
CA GLN A 18 18.40 -4.42 -40.16
C GLN A 18 19.23 -3.22 -39.68
N ALA A 19 18.57 -2.10 -39.35
CA ALA A 19 19.26 -0.93 -38.81
C ALA A 19 19.79 -1.18 -37.39
N VAL A 20 19.06 -1.92 -36.55
CA VAL A 20 19.54 -2.36 -35.23
C VAL A 20 20.80 -3.21 -35.36
N GLU A 21 20.77 -4.22 -36.23
CA GLU A 21 21.87 -5.16 -36.39
C GLU A 21 23.14 -4.45 -36.90
N ALA A 22 23.00 -3.49 -37.82
CA ALA A 22 24.12 -2.68 -38.28
C ALA A 22 24.69 -1.75 -37.20
N VAL A 23 23.84 -1.13 -36.38
CA VAL A 23 24.27 -0.28 -35.24
C VAL A 23 24.93 -1.11 -34.15
N ALA A 24 24.37 -2.28 -33.82
CA ALA A 24 24.95 -3.21 -32.87
C ALA A 24 26.32 -3.72 -33.34
N ALA A 25 26.43 -4.17 -34.60
CA ALA A 25 27.69 -4.61 -35.17
C ALA A 25 28.75 -3.51 -35.20
N ALA A 26 28.38 -2.25 -35.44
CA ALA A 26 29.34 -1.13 -35.41
C ALA A 26 29.81 -0.79 -33.99
N LEU A 27 28.97 -1.00 -32.97
CA LEU A 27 29.32 -0.82 -31.57
C LEU A 27 30.16 -1.99 -31.04
N ASP A 28 29.82 -3.21 -31.45
CA ASP A 28 30.52 -4.45 -31.08
C ASP A 28 31.86 -4.58 -31.80
N ALA A 29 31.97 -4.18 -33.08
CA ALA A 29 33.23 -4.17 -33.82
C ALA A 29 34.27 -3.19 -33.23
N ARG A 30 33.84 -2.22 -32.41
CA ARG A 30 34.74 -1.35 -31.66
C ARG A 30 35.31 -2.02 -30.39
N ALA A 31 34.80 -3.20 -30.04
CA ALA A 31 35.30 -4.06 -28.98
C ALA A 31 35.89 -5.34 -29.60
N LEU A 32 37.19 -5.32 -29.92
CA LEU A 32 37.92 -6.55 -30.22
C LEU A 32 38.18 -7.37 -28.93
N PRO A 33 38.33 -8.70 -29.03
CA PRO A 33 37.68 -9.64 -28.11
C PRO A 33 38.62 -10.21 -27.05
N ALA A 34 38.05 -10.70 -25.93
CA ALA A 34 38.73 -11.62 -25.02
C ALA A 34 38.16 -13.04 -25.19
N PRO A 35 39.01 -14.09 -25.25
CA PRO A 35 38.61 -15.42 -25.69
C PRO A 35 37.92 -16.22 -24.58
N SER A 36 36.93 -17.02 -24.93
CA SER A 36 36.42 -18.11 -24.08
C SER A 36 37.16 -19.38 -24.42
N ALA A 37 37.75 -20.03 -23.41
CA ALA A 37 38.20 -21.41 -23.48
C ALA A 37 37.49 -22.23 -22.40
N THR A 38 36.71 -23.19 -22.87
CA THR A 38 36.10 -24.34 -22.21
C THR A 38 37.10 -25.10 -21.33
N THR A 39 36.69 -25.61 -20.18
CA THR A 39 37.44 -26.65 -19.45
C THR A 39 36.63 -27.94 -19.33
N THR A 40 37.23 -29.04 -19.81
CA THR A 40 37.04 -30.41 -19.30
C THR A 40 38.32 -30.74 -18.52
N PRO A 41 38.29 -31.45 -17.37
CA PRO A 41 39.31 -31.27 -16.35
C PRO A 41 40.46 -32.29 -16.39
N ALA A 42 41.69 -31.79 -16.19
CA ALA A 42 42.75 -32.46 -15.42
C ALA A 42 43.74 -31.42 -14.85
N GLU A 43 43.72 -31.28 -13.53
CA GLU A 43 44.86 -31.05 -12.61
C GLU A 43 45.79 -29.83 -12.79
N SER A 44 45.67 -28.84 -11.88
CA SER A 44 46.74 -28.35 -10.98
C SER A 44 46.56 -26.89 -10.53
N ALA A 45 46.52 -26.71 -9.21
CA ALA A 45 46.93 -25.57 -8.39
C ALA A 45 46.31 -24.15 -8.53
N ALA A 46 46.03 -23.61 -7.33
CA ALA A 46 46.14 -22.19 -6.90
C ALA A 46 44.89 -21.29 -6.83
N ALA A 47 44.42 -21.10 -5.58
CA ALA A 47 44.14 -19.82 -4.91
C ALA A 47 42.94 -18.94 -5.35
N PRO A 48 42.32 -18.19 -4.41
CA PRO A 48 40.90 -17.86 -4.42
C PRO A 48 40.54 -16.63 -5.29
N ALA A 49 39.50 -16.77 -6.11
CA ALA A 49 38.95 -15.67 -6.90
C ALA A 49 38.28 -14.61 -5.99
N LYS A 50 38.80 -13.39 -6.07
CA LYS A 50 38.23 -12.20 -5.44
C LYS A 50 36.83 -11.90 -6.00
N PRO A 51 35.87 -11.45 -5.17
CA PRO A 51 34.52 -11.13 -5.62
C PRO A 51 34.51 -9.89 -6.51
N THR A 52 33.91 -10.02 -7.70
CA THR A 52 33.66 -8.93 -8.64
C THR A 52 32.66 -7.93 -8.04
N PRO A 53 32.89 -6.60 -8.10
CA PRO A 53 32.00 -5.61 -7.48
C PRO A 53 30.63 -5.56 -8.19
N ALA A 54 29.55 -5.66 -7.42
CA ALA A 54 28.19 -5.47 -7.92
C ALA A 54 27.97 -4.00 -8.33
N LYS A 55 27.31 -3.78 -9.47
CA LYS A 55 26.90 -2.46 -9.95
C LYS A 55 25.99 -1.77 -8.90
N PRO A 56 26.15 -0.46 -8.62
CA PRO A 56 25.32 0.24 -7.64
C PRO A 56 23.84 0.21 -8.06
N GLN A 57 23.01 -0.38 -7.22
CA GLN A 57 21.55 -0.33 -7.37
C GLN A 57 21.09 1.09 -6.98
N PRO A 58 20.18 1.72 -7.74
CA PRO A 58 19.66 3.04 -7.40
C PRO A 58 19.05 3.03 -5.99
N PRO A 59 19.23 4.11 -5.19
CA PRO A 59 18.75 4.15 -3.82
C PRO A 59 17.23 3.97 -3.78
N LYS A 60 16.79 3.04 -2.93
CA LYS A 60 15.36 2.82 -2.66
C LYS A 60 14.75 4.14 -2.16
N PRO A 61 13.56 4.55 -2.62
CA PRO A 61 12.89 5.74 -2.11
C PRO A 61 12.80 5.67 -0.59
N ALA A 62 13.11 6.80 0.07
CA ALA A 62 12.99 6.89 1.52
C ALA A 62 11.53 6.63 1.94
N PRO A 63 11.30 5.92 3.07
CA PRO A 63 9.94 5.73 3.58
C PRO A 63 9.27 7.09 3.84
N PRO A 64 7.93 7.18 3.70
CA PRO A 64 7.22 8.40 3.98
C PRO A 64 7.45 8.78 5.45
N ALA A 65 7.70 10.07 5.70
CA ALA A 65 7.99 10.56 7.05
C ALA A 65 6.84 10.29 8.03
N ARG A 66 5.58 10.31 7.56
CA ARG A 66 4.37 9.99 8.33
C ARG A 66 3.69 8.74 7.77
N SER A 67 3.16 7.90 8.66
CA SER A 67 2.35 6.73 8.27
C SER A 67 0.91 7.13 7.92
N ASP A 68 0.30 6.40 6.98
CA ASP A 68 -1.10 6.59 6.59
C ASP A 68 -2.07 6.42 7.77
N ALA A 69 -1.73 5.58 8.75
CA ALA A 69 -2.50 5.43 9.98
C ALA A 69 -2.57 6.76 10.78
N LEU A 70 -1.44 7.47 10.90
CA LEU A 70 -1.41 8.78 11.57
C LEU A 70 -2.11 9.85 10.72
N THR A 71 -2.08 9.73 9.40
CA THR A 71 -2.82 10.63 8.50
C THR A 71 -4.33 10.43 8.63
N LEU A 72 -4.81 9.19 8.65
CA LEU A 72 -6.21 8.85 8.93
C LEU A 72 -6.64 9.39 10.30
N LEU A 73 -5.84 9.14 11.33
CA LEU A 73 -6.16 9.59 12.68
C LEU A 73 -6.23 11.12 12.78
N ALA A 74 -5.37 11.84 12.06
CA ALA A 74 -5.43 13.30 11.97
C ALA A 74 -6.65 13.81 11.20
N ALA A 75 -7.05 13.13 10.12
CA ALA A 75 -8.27 13.47 9.40
C ALA A 75 -9.50 13.31 10.29
N LEU A 76 -9.63 12.17 10.99
CA LEU A 76 -10.70 11.92 11.96
C LEU A 76 -10.68 12.98 13.07
N GLN A 77 -9.53 13.31 13.64
CA GLN A 77 -9.49 14.34 14.68
C GLN A 77 -9.90 15.73 14.15
N ARG A 78 -9.33 16.16 13.03
CA ARG A 78 -9.57 17.49 12.46
C ARG A 78 -11.02 17.68 11.99
N GLU A 79 -11.60 16.65 11.41
CA GLU A 79 -12.92 16.73 10.76
C GLU A 79 -14.06 16.27 11.67
N SER A 80 -13.78 15.51 12.73
CA SER A 80 -14.84 14.99 13.61
C SER A 80 -14.55 15.02 15.12
N ARG A 81 -13.38 15.51 15.58
CA ARG A 81 -13.01 15.52 17.01
C ARG A 81 -13.00 14.15 17.69
N LEU A 82 -12.74 13.08 16.91
CA LEU A 82 -12.77 11.71 17.41
C LEU A 82 -11.88 11.49 18.65
N ILE A 83 -10.66 12.03 18.66
CA ILE A 83 -9.72 11.80 19.75
C ILE A 83 -10.19 12.52 21.00
N ASP A 84 -10.72 13.74 20.86
CA ASP A 84 -11.23 14.51 21.99
C ASP A 84 -12.37 13.77 22.68
N ILE A 85 -13.37 13.29 21.92
CA ILE A 85 -14.51 12.59 22.52
C ILE A 85 -14.11 11.27 23.18
N VAL A 86 -13.14 10.54 22.61
CA VAL A 86 -12.65 9.26 23.17
C VAL A 86 -11.82 9.48 24.43
N LYS A 87 -11.12 10.63 24.53
CA LYS A 87 -10.29 10.96 25.68
C LYS A 87 -11.03 11.72 26.79
N GLU A 88 -12.24 12.20 26.53
CA GLU A 88 -13.06 12.90 27.51
C GLU A 88 -13.57 11.93 28.61
N PRO A 89 -13.33 12.22 29.90
CA PRO A 89 -13.87 11.42 30.99
C PRO A 89 -15.39 11.54 31.09
N LEU A 90 -16.12 10.44 30.93
CA LEU A 90 -17.58 10.49 30.82
C LEU A 90 -18.34 10.43 32.16
N ALA A 91 -17.66 10.21 33.28
CA ALA A 91 -18.27 9.87 34.58
C ALA A 91 -19.28 10.91 35.12
N ASN A 92 -19.15 12.17 34.71
CA ASN A 92 -19.99 13.28 35.19
C ASN A 92 -21.07 13.72 34.17
N TYR A 93 -21.24 12.99 33.08
CA TYR A 93 -22.21 13.31 32.04
C TYR A 93 -23.36 12.30 32.05
N SER A 94 -24.58 12.79 31.79
CA SER A 94 -25.72 11.92 31.52
C SER A 94 -25.66 11.34 30.11
N ASP A 95 -26.35 10.22 29.89
CA ASP A 95 -26.48 9.59 28.56
C ASP A 95 -27.02 10.58 27.51
N ALA A 96 -27.91 11.49 27.91
CA ALA A 96 -28.45 12.52 27.02
C ALA A 96 -27.37 13.51 26.56
N GLN A 97 -26.48 13.93 27.47
CA GLN A 97 -25.36 14.81 27.14
C GLN A 97 -24.31 14.10 26.29
N ILE A 98 -23.99 12.84 26.62
CA ILE A 98 -23.08 12.01 25.83
C ILE A 98 -23.64 11.84 24.42
N GLY A 99 -24.91 11.47 24.29
CA GLY A 99 -25.58 11.34 22.99
C GLY A 99 -25.65 12.66 22.21
N ALA A 100 -25.83 13.80 22.88
CA ALA A 100 -25.82 15.11 22.24
C ALA A 100 -24.44 15.42 21.63
N ALA A 101 -23.35 15.18 22.36
CA ALA A 101 -22.00 15.39 21.86
C ALA A 101 -21.59 14.36 20.79
N ALA A 102 -21.94 13.09 20.98
CA ALA A 102 -21.50 11.99 20.12
C ALA A 102 -22.15 11.99 18.73
N ARG A 103 -23.40 12.47 18.60
CA ARG A 103 -24.13 12.42 17.31
C ARG A 103 -23.37 13.11 16.18
N ASP A 104 -22.89 14.32 16.43
CA ASP A 104 -22.17 15.09 15.41
C ASP A 104 -20.82 14.47 15.11
N VAL A 105 -20.07 14.08 16.15
CA VAL A 105 -18.77 13.41 16.00
C VAL A 105 -18.89 12.11 15.19
N LEU A 106 -19.88 11.26 15.48
CA LEU A 106 -20.07 9.99 14.78
C LEU A 106 -20.51 10.20 13.33
N ARG A 107 -21.41 11.17 13.07
CA ARG A 107 -21.78 11.55 11.70
C ARG A 107 -20.54 11.97 10.91
N ASP A 108 -19.70 12.83 11.49
CA ASP A 108 -18.58 13.41 10.78
C ASP A 108 -17.42 12.40 10.62
N CYS A 109 -17.23 11.48 11.58
CA CYS A 109 -16.41 10.27 11.40
C CYS A 109 -16.88 9.45 10.18
N GLY A 110 -18.20 9.23 10.06
CA GLY A 110 -18.80 8.54 8.93
C GLY A 110 -18.47 9.22 7.59
N ASN A 111 -18.53 10.55 7.53
CA ASN A 111 -18.18 11.32 6.34
C ASN A 111 -16.70 11.14 5.94
N VAL A 112 -15.78 11.13 6.91
CA VAL A 112 -14.35 10.88 6.66
C VAL A 112 -14.14 9.47 6.10
N LEU A 113 -14.76 8.46 6.72
CA LEU A 113 -14.65 7.06 6.29
C LEU A 113 -15.24 6.83 4.90
N GLU A 114 -16.41 7.42 4.59
CA GLU A 114 -17.01 7.33 3.26
C GLU A 114 -16.12 7.99 2.21
N ARG A 115 -15.62 9.21 2.48
CA ARG A 115 -14.75 9.94 1.56
C ARG A 115 -13.45 9.20 1.27
N MET A 116 -12.84 8.54 2.26
CA MET A 116 -11.52 7.91 2.12
C MET A 116 -11.60 6.44 1.68
N PHE A 117 -12.64 5.70 2.10
CA PHE A 117 -12.69 4.24 1.93
C PHE A 117 -13.96 3.70 1.26
N ALA A 118 -15.05 4.48 1.23
CA ALA A 118 -16.35 4.08 0.72
C ALA A 118 -16.72 2.64 1.16
N LEU A 119 -16.91 2.48 2.48
CA LEU A 119 -17.11 1.18 3.12
C LEU A 119 -18.45 0.58 2.71
N ARG A 120 -18.44 -0.69 2.30
CA ARG A 120 -19.63 -1.45 1.91
C ARG A 120 -19.67 -2.80 2.62
N PRO A 121 -20.85 -3.44 2.70
CA PRO A 121 -20.95 -4.79 3.23
C PRO A 121 -20.04 -5.78 2.50
N VAL A 122 -19.48 -6.74 3.25
CA VAL A 122 -18.81 -7.91 2.63
C VAL A 122 -19.87 -8.83 2.01
N GLU A 123 -21.00 -8.98 2.72
CA GLU A 123 -22.20 -9.71 2.29
C GLU A 123 -23.42 -8.79 2.33
N GLU A 124 -24.23 -8.77 1.27
CA GLU A 124 -25.35 -7.83 1.10
C GLU A 124 -26.66 -8.26 1.83
N GLY A 125 -26.62 -9.36 2.58
CA GLY A 125 -27.78 -9.85 3.34
C GLY A 125 -28.07 -9.02 4.58
N GLU A 126 -29.34 -9.01 5.02
CA GLU A 126 -29.71 -8.45 6.32
C GLU A 126 -29.20 -9.34 7.45
N GLU A 127 -28.88 -8.74 8.59
CA GLU A 127 -28.53 -9.49 9.80
C GLU A 127 -29.73 -10.37 10.21
N GLY A 128 -29.46 -11.63 10.54
CA GLY A 128 -30.49 -12.63 10.83
C GLY A 128 -30.83 -13.54 9.64
N THR A 129 -30.52 -13.13 8.40
CA THR A 129 -30.85 -13.94 7.21
C THR A 129 -30.02 -15.21 7.12
N SER A 130 -30.61 -16.29 6.58
CA SER A 130 -29.88 -17.53 6.34
C SER A 130 -28.92 -17.37 5.17
N ILE A 131 -27.65 -17.69 5.40
CA ILE A 131 -26.61 -17.72 4.38
C ILE A 131 -25.92 -19.08 4.35
N GLU A 132 -25.31 -19.39 3.21
CA GLU A 132 -24.49 -20.57 3.01
C GLU A 132 -23.05 -20.14 2.76
N ILE A 133 -22.11 -20.73 3.51
CA ILE A 133 -20.68 -20.47 3.37
C ILE A 133 -20.07 -21.65 2.60
N PRO A 134 -19.53 -21.43 1.40
CA PRO A 134 -19.07 -22.51 0.55
C PRO A 134 -17.77 -23.16 1.08
N PRO A 135 -17.44 -24.37 0.61
CA PRO A 135 -16.11 -24.94 0.81
C PRO A 135 -15.01 -24.01 0.29
N GLY A 136 -13.89 -23.94 1.01
CA GLY A 136 -12.75 -23.09 0.63
C GLY A 136 -13.00 -21.58 0.80
N PHE A 137 -13.96 -21.18 1.65
CA PHE A 137 -14.20 -19.77 1.95
C PHE A 137 -12.95 -19.08 2.52
N ASP A 138 -12.84 -17.77 2.26
CA ASP A 138 -11.77 -16.93 2.80
C ASP A 138 -12.04 -16.57 4.26
N ALA A 139 -11.17 -17.01 5.16
CA ALA A 139 -11.26 -16.71 6.59
C ALA A 139 -11.07 -15.23 6.94
N ALA A 140 -10.53 -14.41 6.01
CA ALA A 140 -10.51 -12.96 6.15
C ALA A 140 -11.87 -12.31 5.85
N ARG A 141 -12.72 -12.97 5.04
CA ARG A 141 -14.07 -12.49 4.68
C ARG A 141 -15.14 -13.01 5.63
N PHE A 142 -15.04 -14.28 6.04
CA PHE A 142 -16.04 -14.91 6.89
C PHE A 142 -15.42 -15.43 8.19
N ARG A 143 -15.96 -14.97 9.32
CA ARG A 143 -15.66 -15.54 10.63
C ARG A 143 -16.83 -16.39 11.09
N LEU A 144 -16.66 -17.70 11.09
CA LEU A 144 -17.65 -18.63 11.63
C LEU A 144 -17.69 -18.54 13.16
N THR A 145 -18.89 -18.54 13.74
CA THR A 145 -19.10 -18.51 15.20
C THR A 145 -20.19 -19.50 15.59
N GLY A 146 -20.24 -19.90 16.87
CA GLY A 146 -21.19 -20.90 17.37
C GLY A 146 -20.68 -22.34 17.21
N ASN A 147 -21.58 -23.27 16.90
CA ASN A 147 -21.23 -24.69 16.77
C ASN A 147 -20.65 -25.01 15.39
N VAL A 148 -19.36 -24.72 15.20
CA VAL A 148 -18.64 -25.00 13.95
C VAL A 148 -18.13 -26.44 13.98
N GLN A 149 -19.01 -27.38 13.62
CA GLN A 149 -18.68 -28.79 13.46
C GLN A 149 -19.02 -29.27 12.06
N GLY A 150 -18.27 -30.25 11.56
CA GLY A 150 -18.42 -30.79 10.21
C GLY A 150 -17.61 -30.04 9.16
N GLU A 151 -17.81 -30.41 7.91
CA GLU A 151 -17.17 -29.81 6.74
C GLU A 151 -18.14 -28.87 6.02
N PRO A 152 -17.64 -27.83 5.33
CA PRO A 152 -18.49 -26.96 4.53
C PRO A 152 -19.19 -27.74 3.38
N PRO A 153 -20.30 -27.21 2.83
CA PRO A 153 -20.84 -25.87 3.06
C PRO A 153 -21.48 -25.72 4.44
N PHE A 154 -21.15 -24.63 5.14
CA PHE A 154 -21.79 -24.30 6.40
C PHE A 154 -23.07 -23.51 6.13
N ARG A 155 -24.12 -23.76 6.90
CA ARG A 155 -25.34 -22.96 6.88
C ARG A 155 -25.55 -22.28 8.22
N GLY A 156 -25.78 -20.98 8.18
CA GLY A 156 -25.94 -20.17 9.39
C GLY A 156 -26.76 -18.92 9.13
N SER A 157 -26.94 -18.14 10.19
CA SER A 157 -27.55 -16.82 10.12
C SER A 157 -26.44 -15.76 10.06
N LEU A 158 -26.57 -14.78 9.16
CA LEU A 158 -25.64 -13.68 9.04
C LEU A 158 -25.74 -12.80 10.30
N ALA A 159 -24.75 -12.89 11.20
CA ALA A 159 -24.77 -12.12 12.45
C ALA A 159 -24.33 -10.67 12.26
N HIS A 160 -23.42 -10.41 11.32
CA HIS A 160 -22.94 -9.08 10.95
C HIS A 160 -22.41 -9.15 9.52
N HIS A 161 -22.82 -8.21 8.68
CA HIS A 161 -22.55 -8.18 7.23
C HIS A 161 -21.08 -7.90 6.86
N GLY A 162 -20.29 -7.43 7.84
CA GLY A 162 -18.87 -7.09 7.66
C GLY A 162 -18.69 -5.79 6.90
N TRP A 163 -17.46 -5.27 6.85
CA TRP A 163 -17.15 -4.06 6.09
C TRP A 163 -15.93 -4.30 5.21
N GLN A 164 -16.07 -3.97 3.92
CA GLN A 164 -14.97 -3.91 2.96
C GLN A 164 -14.84 -2.50 2.41
N ALA A 165 -13.60 -2.02 2.27
CA ALA A 165 -13.33 -0.77 1.57
C ALA A 165 -13.38 -0.99 0.06
N THR A 166 -14.07 -0.11 -0.67
CA THR A 166 -14.11 -0.14 -2.14
C THR A 166 -13.03 0.74 -2.76
N LYS A 167 -12.39 1.59 -1.94
CA LYS A 167 -11.24 2.42 -2.30
C LYS A 167 -10.36 2.66 -1.08
N CYS A 168 -9.18 3.25 -1.29
CA CYS A 168 -8.27 3.66 -0.22
C CYS A 168 -7.57 4.95 -0.63
N ASP A 169 -8.24 6.07 -0.36
CA ASP A 169 -7.82 7.41 -0.77
C ASP A 169 -7.35 8.20 0.46
N VAL A 170 -6.19 7.81 1.01
CA VAL A 170 -5.55 8.54 2.11
C VAL A 170 -4.71 9.69 1.54
N PRO A 171 -4.94 10.96 1.93
CA PRO A 171 -4.16 12.08 1.44
C PRO A 171 -2.67 11.94 1.78
N GLN A 172 -1.79 12.39 0.89
CA GLN A 172 -0.37 12.48 1.21
C GLN A 172 -0.11 13.60 2.22
N TRP A 173 0.70 13.30 3.23
CA TRP A 173 1.08 14.28 4.24
C TRP A 173 2.30 15.10 3.79
N SER A 174 2.25 16.42 4.00
CA SER A 174 3.22 17.38 3.47
C SER A 174 4.05 18.12 4.53
N GLY A 175 4.14 17.59 5.75
CA GLY A 175 4.90 18.23 6.84
C GLY A 175 6.38 17.85 6.87
N ASN A 176 7.05 18.18 7.97
CA ASN A 176 8.48 17.90 8.19
C ASN A 176 8.69 16.78 9.21
N GLU A 177 9.84 16.10 9.17
CA GLU A 177 10.11 14.92 10.03
C GLU A 177 9.79 15.14 11.52
N ALA A 178 10.11 16.31 12.07
CA ALA A 178 9.82 16.65 13.47
C ALA A 178 8.33 16.63 13.82
N SER A 179 7.45 16.92 12.85
CA SER A 179 5.99 16.97 13.01
C SER A 179 5.27 15.72 12.48
N ALA A 180 6.01 14.70 12.01
CA ALA A 180 5.43 13.49 11.43
C ALA A 180 4.50 12.72 12.39
N ARG A 181 4.75 12.81 13.69
CA ARG A 181 3.95 12.15 14.73
C ARG A 181 2.85 13.02 15.32
N VAL A 182 2.75 14.29 14.90
CA VAL A 182 1.74 15.23 15.40
C VAL A 182 0.41 14.95 14.73
N VAL A 183 -0.60 14.56 15.51
CA VAL A 183 -1.94 14.24 15.02
C VAL A 183 -2.83 15.47 14.95
N ALA A 184 -2.81 16.29 15.99
CA ALA A 184 -3.42 17.61 16.03
C ALA A 184 -2.42 18.61 16.61
N PRO A 185 -2.33 19.83 16.05
CA PRO A 185 -1.47 20.88 16.60
C PRO A 185 -2.02 21.38 17.95
N ALA A 186 -1.14 21.91 18.79
CA ALA A 186 -1.58 22.73 19.92
C ALA A 186 -2.07 24.08 19.39
N GLU A 187 -3.23 24.53 19.87
CA GLU A 187 -3.77 25.86 19.58
C GLU A 187 -3.31 26.84 20.67
N VAL A 188 -2.75 27.98 20.26
CA VAL A 188 -2.22 29.02 21.15
C VAL A 188 -2.84 30.35 20.78
N GLU A 189 -3.53 30.99 21.73
CA GLU A 189 -4.05 32.34 21.59
C GLU A 189 -2.95 33.37 21.90
N LEU A 190 -2.80 34.37 21.04
CA LEU A 190 -1.81 35.44 21.20
C LEU A 190 -2.45 36.64 21.92
N SER A 191 -1.65 37.30 22.77
CA SER A 191 -2.01 38.53 23.50
C SER A 191 -1.50 39.79 22.83
#